data_AF-A0AAW5TPL3-F1
#
_entry.id   AF-A0AAW5TPL3-F1
#
_cell.length_a   1.000
_cell.length_b   1.000
_cell.length_c   1.000
_cell.angle_alpha   90.00
_cell.angle_beta   90.00
_cell.angle_gamma   90.00
#
_symmetry.space_group_name_H-M   'P 1'
#
loop_
_entity.id
_entity.type
_entity.pdbx_description
1 polymer ?
#
loop_
_entity_poly.entity_id
_entity_poly.type
_entity_poly.pdbx_seq_one_letter_code
_entity_poly.pdbx_strand_id
1 'polypeptide(L)'
;MSYEKQTWNKYDDLKTEEENIANGAVVTDNRMNHIEEGIYSHTIDISNPHKVTAAQVGLDKVINVKQASKVEFDSHTSNNSNPHKVTAAQIGLDKVDNIQQAAKTDFDSHVNNKANPHAVTASQVGAYTKTESDSKLTDLSNKVIANKGGLASGTDLDNVIDIGTYRIGGLTGGTDIINVPSERSGTTIYAYLTVSGTTTSVVQELIVYDSKTVSQIYSRSRSGSTPTLSPWSKTVMADDSGKVTVKALEITNTLKRKEVSKSFPFGYGIQATAERVGEFITLTISGNNSAGAIPSGKLMDETIPVGYRPRGNYSLNVACSNQAFAAFLITYDGKITYVGNTVAINGNFRATISYITGNDFPAS
;
A
#
# COMPACT_ATOMS: atom_id res chain seq x y z
N MET A 1 82.46 70.99 -91.57
CA MET A 1 83.24 71.34 -92.77
C MET A 1 83.00 72.82 -93.03
N SER A 2 84.05 73.64 -93.11
CA SER A 2 83.92 75.06 -93.46
C SER A 2 83.71 75.16 -94.98
N TYR A 3 82.60 75.75 -95.40
CA TYR A 3 82.23 75.92 -96.80
C TYR A 3 82.85 77.24 -97.31
N GLU A 4 83.77 77.17 -98.26
CA GLU A 4 84.28 78.33 -98.99
C GLU A 4 83.38 78.61 -100.19
N LYS A 5 82.73 79.78 -100.17
CA LYS A 5 81.77 80.21 -101.18
C LYS A 5 82.50 80.47 -102.51
N GLN A 6 82.20 79.70 -103.55
CA GLN A 6 82.69 79.98 -104.90
C GLN A 6 81.95 81.20 -105.49
N THR A 7 82.71 82.16 -106.03
CA THR A 7 82.18 83.36 -106.71
C THR A 7 82.08 83.09 -108.22
N TRP A 8 80.86 83.07 -108.74
CA TRP A 8 80.58 82.83 -110.16
C TRP A 8 80.33 84.16 -110.91
N ASN A 9 80.85 84.27 -112.14
CA ASN A 9 80.63 85.44 -112.99
C ASN A 9 79.20 85.46 -113.52
N LYS A 10 78.61 86.67 -113.60
CA LYS A 10 77.21 86.85 -113.96
C LYS A 10 76.97 86.53 -115.45
N TYR A 11 75.90 85.80 -115.74
CA TYR A 11 75.44 85.57 -117.11
C TYR A 11 74.92 86.88 -117.72
N ASP A 12 75.43 87.25 -118.90
CA ASP A 12 75.09 88.50 -119.59
C ASP A 12 74.19 88.21 -120.79
N ASP A 13 72.89 88.49 -120.65
CA ASP A 13 71.86 88.17 -121.65
C ASP A 13 72.03 88.92 -122.99
N LEU A 14 72.91 89.92 -123.04
CA LEU A 14 73.24 90.67 -124.26
C LEU A 14 74.41 90.05 -125.05
N LYS A 15 75.09 89.05 -124.50
CA LYS A 15 76.18 88.33 -125.16
C LYS A 15 75.71 86.97 -125.68
N THR A 16 76.37 86.51 -126.72
CA THR A 16 76.11 85.17 -127.27
C THR A 16 76.47 84.08 -126.25
N GLU A 17 75.84 82.92 -126.36
CA GLU A 17 76.06 81.78 -125.44
C GLU A 17 77.56 81.41 -125.36
N GLU A 18 78.27 81.47 -126.49
CA GLU A 18 79.70 81.17 -126.59
C GLU A 18 80.55 82.22 -125.87
N GLU A 19 80.15 83.49 -125.90
CA GLU A 19 80.80 84.56 -125.13
C GLU A 19 80.56 84.44 -123.63
N ASN A 20 79.37 84.00 -123.21
CA ASN A 20 79.07 83.75 -121.80
C ASN A 20 79.80 82.52 -121.26
N ILE A 21 79.89 81.45 -122.06
CA ILE A 21 80.67 80.24 -121.71
C ILE A 21 82.16 80.58 -121.57
N ALA A 22 82.73 81.39 -122.47
CA ALA A 22 84.11 81.84 -122.37
C ALA A 22 84.38 82.68 -121.12
N ASN A 23 83.37 83.39 -120.61
CA ASN A 23 83.45 84.18 -119.38
C ASN A 23 83.12 83.38 -118.11
N GLY A 24 82.88 82.07 -118.22
CA GLY A 24 82.58 81.15 -117.13
C GLY A 24 81.15 81.23 -116.59
N ALA A 25 80.26 81.97 -117.26
CA ALA A 25 78.85 82.07 -116.90
C ALA A 25 78.05 81.01 -117.68
N VAL A 26 77.91 79.81 -117.10
CA VAL A 26 77.31 78.64 -117.77
C VAL A 26 75.87 78.35 -117.31
N VAL A 27 75.42 79.01 -116.23
CA VAL A 27 74.08 78.83 -115.65
C VAL A 27 73.63 80.15 -115.01
N THR A 28 72.35 80.49 -115.10
CA THR A 28 71.78 81.70 -114.49
C THR A 28 71.77 81.65 -112.95
N ASP A 29 71.99 82.81 -112.30
CA ASP A 29 72.10 82.96 -110.83
C ASP A 29 70.95 82.28 -110.05
N ASN A 30 69.74 82.31 -110.62
CA ASN A 30 68.55 81.71 -109.99
C ASN A 30 68.68 80.20 -109.78
N ARG A 31 69.34 79.46 -110.69
CA ARG A 31 69.45 78.00 -110.57
C ARG A 31 70.45 77.58 -109.50
N MET A 32 71.49 78.39 -109.29
CA MET A 32 72.48 78.14 -108.24
C MET A 32 71.93 78.44 -106.85
N ASN A 33 71.15 79.53 -106.70
CA ASN A 33 70.51 79.87 -105.42
C ASN A 33 69.53 78.77 -104.94
N HIS A 34 68.77 78.14 -105.86
CA HIS A 34 67.84 77.07 -105.49
C HIS A 34 68.54 75.80 -104.96
N ILE A 35 69.76 75.49 -105.42
CA ILE A 35 70.50 74.29 -104.97
C ILE A 35 71.04 74.51 -103.55
N GLU A 36 71.61 75.68 -103.28
CA GLU A 36 72.14 76.05 -101.96
C GLU A 36 71.05 76.02 -100.88
N GLU A 37 69.86 76.58 -101.18
CA GLU A 37 68.72 76.57 -100.25
C GLU A 37 68.22 75.14 -99.96
N GLY A 38 68.16 74.27 -100.97
CA GLY A 38 67.73 72.88 -100.81
C GLY A 38 68.67 72.06 -99.92
N ILE A 39 69.98 72.22 -100.09
CA ILE A 39 70.99 71.53 -99.27
C ILE A 39 70.95 72.04 -97.83
N TYR A 40 70.85 73.35 -97.63
CA TYR A 40 70.76 73.93 -96.29
C TYR A 40 69.52 73.40 -95.54
N SER A 41 68.35 73.38 -96.21
CA SER A 41 67.10 72.84 -95.65
C SER A 41 67.23 71.38 -95.23
N HIS A 42 67.87 70.53 -96.05
CA HIS A 42 68.12 69.13 -95.68
C HIS A 42 69.06 69.00 -94.48
N THR A 43 70.13 69.79 -94.40
CA THR A 43 71.09 69.68 -93.28
C THR A 43 70.53 70.08 -91.92
N ILE A 44 69.45 70.86 -91.88
CA ILE A 44 68.75 71.23 -90.64
C ILE A 44 67.53 70.35 -90.36
N ASP A 45 67.16 69.44 -91.26
CA ASP A 45 66.06 68.49 -91.06
C ASP A 45 66.47 67.38 -90.08
N ILE A 46 65.99 67.52 -88.85
CA ILE A 46 66.15 66.53 -87.77
C ILE A 46 64.92 65.63 -87.63
N SER A 47 63.94 65.74 -88.54
CA SER A 47 62.83 64.80 -88.59
C SER A 47 63.32 63.44 -89.07
N ASN A 48 62.52 62.39 -88.83
CA ASN A 48 62.87 61.02 -89.20
C ASN A 48 63.22 60.97 -90.69
N PRO A 49 64.49 60.71 -91.07
CA PRO A 49 65.37 59.68 -90.50
C PRO A 49 66.32 60.03 -89.33
N HIS A 50 66.51 61.30 -88.94
CA HIS A 50 67.66 61.70 -88.10
C HIS A 50 67.35 62.06 -86.63
N LYS A 51 66.49 61.28 -85.93
CA LYS A 51 66.32 61.20 -84.44
C LYS A 51 65.01 60.48 -84.07
N VAL A 52 64.99 59.15 -84.14
CA VAL A 52 63.79 58.33 -83.83
C VAL A 52 63.59 58.17 -82.31
N THR A 53 62.35 58.31 -81.84
CA THR A 53 61.90 58.18 -80.44
C THR A 53 61.21 56.81 -80.19
N ALA A 54 61.11 56.37 -78.93
CA ALA A 54 60.44 55.10 -78.58
C ALA A 54 58.97 55.04 -79.03
N ALA A 55 58.29 56.19 -79.09
CA ALA A 55 56.92 56.30 -79.62
C ALA A 55 56.87 56.05 -81.14
N GLN A 56 57.89 56.47 -81.89
CA GLN A 56 57.95 56.25 -83.34
C GLN A 56 58.13 54.77 -83.72
N VAL A 57 58.52 53.90 -82.78
CA VAL A 57 58.63 52.44 -82.98
C VAL A 57 57.61 51.62 -82.16
N GLY A 58 56.61 52.27 -81.55
CA GLY A 58 55.51 51.60 -80.82
C GLY A 58 55.90 51.01 -79.45
N LEU A 59 57.01 51.48 -78.86
CA LEU A 59 57.52 51.01 -77.56
C LEU A 59 57.24 51.99 -76.42
N ASP A 60 56.41 53.01 -76.63
CA ASP A 60 56.09 54.06 -75.66
C ASP A 60 55.36 53.58 -74.40
N LYS A 61 54.64 52.44 -74.48
CA LYS A 61 53.86 51.89 -73.36
C LYS A 61 54.51 50.70 -72.65
N VAL A 62 55.69 50.28 -73.10
CA VAL A 62 56.42 49.17 -72.46
C VAL A 62 57.07 49.71 -71.19
N ILE A 63 56.45 49.42 -70.04
CA ILE A 63 56.98 49.75 -68.72
C ILE A 63 58.13 48.82 -68.34
N ASN A 64 59.27 49.40 -67.94
CA ASN A 64 60.50 48.67 -67.56
C ASN A 64 60.47 48.11 -66.12
N VAL A 65 59.31 47.66 -65.65
CA VAL A 65 59.18 46.97 -64.36
C VAL A 65 59.45 45.48 -64.52
N LYS A 66 59.96 44.85 -63.45
CA LYS A 66 60.25 43.42 -63.42
C LYS A 66 58.95 42.61 -63.56
N GLN A 67 58.65 42.13 -64.76
CA GLN A 67 57.56 41.18 -64.99
C GLN A 67 57.96 39.81 -64.44
N ALA A 68 57.00 39.09 -63.86
CA ALA A 68 57.19 37.69 -63.53
C ALA A 68 57.48 36.92 -64.82
N SER A 69 58.48 36.04 -64.79
CA SER A 69 58.73 35.12 -65.89
C SER A 69 57.51 34.23 -66.12
N LYS A 70 57.38 33.69 -67.34
CA LYS A 70 56.32 32.72 -67.64
C LYS A 70 56.34 31.52 -66.67
N VAL A 71 57.52 31.12 -66.21
CA VAL A 71 57.69 30.04 -65.22
C VAL A 71 57.10 30.43 -63.87
N GLU A 72 57.37 31.64 -63.37
CA GLU A 72 56.80 32.12 -62.11
C GLU A 72 55.27 32.28 -62.20
N PHE A 73 54.75 32.74 -63.33
CA PHE A 73 53.32 32.82 -63.57
C PHE A 73 52.67 31.42 -63.58
N ASP A 74 53.17 30.48 -64.39
CA ASP A 74 52.63 29.12 -64.47
C ASP A 74 52.73 28.39 -63.12
N SER A 75 53.80 28.63 -62.35
CA SER A 75 53.95 28.11 -60.98
C SER A 75 52.92 28.69 -60.02
N HIS A 76 52.58 29.97 -60.14
CA HIS A 76 51.52 30.58 -59.34
C HIS A 76 50.15 29.98 -59.70
N THR A 77 49.81 29.90 -60.98
CA THR A 77 48.50 29.40 -61.45
C THR A 77 48.27 27.91 -61.11
N SER A 78 49.35 27.14 -61.01
CA SER A 78 49.30 25.72 -60.60
C SER A 78 49.34 25.51 -59.08
N ASN A 79 49.58 26.56 -58.29
CA ASN A 79 49.59 26.47 -56.85
C ASN A 79 48.18 26.33 -56.28
N ASN A 80 47.85 25.12 -55.83
CA ASN A 80 46.58 24.79 -55.18
C ASN A 80 46.65 24.88 -53.64
N SER A 81 47.76 25.36 -53.09
CA SER A 81 47.86 25.63 -51.66
C SER A 81 46.93 26.78 -51.30
N ASN A 82 46.49 26.84 -50.03
CA ASN A 82 45.73 27.97 -49.49
C ASN A 82 46.39 29.30 -49.95
N PRO A 83 45.71 30.13 -50.79
CA PRO A 83 44.25 30.29 -50.89
C PRO A 83 43.44 29.40 -51.87
N HIS A 84 44.05 28.63 -52.77
CA HIS A 84 43.35 28.02 -53.93
C HIS A 84 43.02 26.52 -53.82
N LYS A 85 42.57 26.05 -52.63
CA LYS A 85 41.85 24.77 -52.33
C LYS A 85 42.07 24.39 -50.87
N VAL A 86 41.40 25.10 -49.96
CA VAL A 86 41.54 24.88 -48.52
C VAL A 86 40.90 23.56 -48.08
N THR A 87 41.69 22.66 -47.53
CA THR A 87 41.28 21.38 -46.95
C THR A 87 40.96 21.52 -45.46
N ALA A 88 40.21 20.58 -44.87
CA ALA A 88 39.95 20.56 -43.42
C ALA A 88 41.26 20.56 -42.61
N ALA A 89 42.30 19.88 -43.08
CA ALA A 89 43.64 19.91 -42.47
C ALA A 89 44.28 21.30 -42.48
N GLN A 90 44.12 22.07 -43.55
CA GLN A 90 44.68 23.43 -43.64
C GLN A 90 44.04 24.43 -42.68
N ILE A 91 42.85 24.12 -42.13
CA ILE A 91 42.18 24.93 -41.10
C ILE A 91 42.13 24.23 -39.72
N GLY A 92 42.88 23.13 -39.54
CA GLY A 92 42.98 22.42 -38.27
C GLY A 92 41.73 21.61 -37.87
N LEU A 93 40.88 21.27 -38.84
CA LEU A 93 39.66 20.48 -38.66
C LEU A 93 39.77 19.04 -39.21
N ASP A 94 40.99 18.55 -39.49
CA ASP A 94 41.23 17.19 -40.03
C ASP A 94 40.82 16.07 -39.08
N LYS A 95 40.78 16.33 -37.78
CA LYS A 95 40.40 15.35 -36.74
C LYS A 95 38.97 15.52 -36.22
N VAL A 96 38.20 16.44 -36.81
CA VAL A 96 36.82 16.67 -36.39
C VAL A 96 35.92 15.75 -37.20
N ASP A 97 35.32 14.77 -36.53
CA ASP A 97 34.35 13.87 -37.14
C ASP A 97 33.07 14.64 -37.53
N ASN A 98 32.58 14.44 -38.75
CA ASN A 98 31.28 14.97 -39.17
C ASN A 98 30.16 14.04 -38.72
N ILE A 99 29.75 14.16 -37.46
CA ILE A 99 28.70 13.34 -36.86
C ILE A 99 27.35 14.01 -37.09
N GLN A 100 26.34 13.24 -37.50
CA GLN A 100 24.95 13.74 -37.53
C GLN A 100 24.50 14.12 -36.12
N GLN A 101 24.28 15.41 -35.90
CA GLN A 101 23.67 15.92 -34.68
C GLN A 101 22.16 16.02 -34.88
N ALA A 102 21.40 15.62 -33.85
CA ALA A 102 19.97 15.87 -33.83
C ALA A 102 19.71 17.39 -33.92
N ALA A 103 18.61 17.79 -34.54
CA ALA A 103 18.27 19.20 -34.59
C ALA A 103 18.07 19.74 -33.16
N LYS A 104 18.39 21.03 -32.94
CA LYS A 104 18.15 21.72 -31.66
C LYS A 104 16.73 21.48 -31.15
N THR A 105 15.75 21.44 -32.06
CA THR A 105 14.34 21.15 -31.79
C THR A 105 14.10 19.78 -31.19
N ASP A 106 14.80 18.74 -31.66
CA ASP A 106 14.63 17.37 -31.19
C ASP A 106 15.24 17.19 -29.80
N PHE A 107 16.39 17.81 -29.57
CA PHE A 107 17.02 17.85 -28.25
C PHE A 107 16.14 18.58 -27.24
N ASP A 108 15.62 19.75 -27.61
CA ASP A 108 14.71 20.52 -26.75
C ASP A 108 13.42 19.73 -26.47
N SER A 109 12.88 19.01 -27.47
CA SER A 109 11.71 18.14 -27.30
C SER A 109 11.99 17.00 -26.32
N HIS A 110 13.13 16.32 -26.47
CA HIS A 110 13.56 15.26 -25.55
C HIS A 110 13.72 15.76 -24.11
N VAL A 111 14.43 16.88 -23.89
CA VAL A 111 14.66 17.47 -22.56
C VAL A 111 13.34 17.88 -21.87
N ASN A 112 12.39 18.36 -22.67
CA ASN A 112 11.07 18.78 -22.21
C ASN A 112 10.09 17.61 -22.07
N ASN A 113 10.40 16.43 -22.60
CA ASN A 113 9.57 15.25 -22.43
C ASN A 113 9.61 14.78 -20.97
N LYS A 114 8.46 14.92 -20.28
CA LYS A 114 8.25 14.45 -18.90
C LYS A 114 7.38 13.19 -18.84
N ALA A 115 7.19 12.51 -19.97
CA ALA A 115 6.60 11.19 -19.99
C ALA A 115 7.65 10.15 -19.56
N ASN A 116 7.18 9.07 -18.93
CA ASN A 116 7.97 7.88 -18.58
C ASN A 116 8.83 7.46 -19.80
N PRO A 117 10.18 7.43 -19.73
CA PRO A 117 11.04 7.22 -18.56
C PRO A 117 11.37 8.44 -17.68
N HIS A 118 11.07 9.66 -18.11
CA HIS A 118 11.39 10.87 -17.33
C HIS A 118 10.21 11.28 -16.43
N ALA A 119 10.51 11.72 -15.21
CA ALA A 119 9.54 12.28 -14.26
C ALA A 119 8.32 11.38 -13.93
N VAL A 120 8.56 10.08 -13.72
CA VAL A 120 7.50 9.13 -13.33
C VAL A 120 6.85 9.49 -12.00
N THR A 121 5.52 9.46 -11.99
CA THR A 121 4.66 9.69 -10.82
C THR A 121 4.28 8.37 -10.17
N ALA A 122 3.87 8.42 -8.90
CA ALA A 122 3.32 7.25 -8.18
C ALA A 122 2.17 6.58 -8.97
N SER A 123 1.34 7.38 -9.64
CA SER A 123 0.25 6.89 -10.50
C SER A 123 0.77 6.11 -11.72
N GLN A 124 1.84 6.60 -12.37
CA GLN A 124 2.43 5.93 -13.55
C GLN A 124 3.02 4.55 -13.24
N VAL A 125 3.34 4.26 -11.97
CA VAL A 125 3.84 2.95 -11.53
C VAL A 125 2.77 2.10 -10.82
N GLY A 126 1.51 2.56 -10.77
CA GLY A 126 0.42 1.84 -10.12
C GLY A 126 0.50 1.82 -8.59
N ALA A 127 1.22 2.75 -7.98
CA ALA A 127 1.26 2.87 -6.52
C ALA A 127 -0.07 3.44 -5.99
N TYR A 128 -0.48 3.00 -4.79
CA TYR A 128 -1.65 3.56 -4.13
C TYR A 128 -1.48 5.05 -3.86
N THR A 129 -2.60 5.78 -3.94
CA THR A 129 -2.64 7.14 -3.43
C THR A 129 -2.42 7.15 -1.92
N LYS A 130 -2.03 8.32 -1.38
CA LYS A 130 -1.94 8.51 0.08
C LYS A 130 -3.27 8.18 0.76
N THR A 131 -4.39 8.64 0.20
CA THR A 131 -5.74 8.39 0.73
C THR A 131 -6.09 6.91 0.76
N GLU A 132 -5.81 6.17 -0.31
CA GLU A 132 -6.06 4.72 -0.35
C GLU A 132 -5.18 3.98 0.66
N SER A 133 -3.92 4.37 0.78
CA SER A 133 -2.99 3.78 1.75
C SER A 133 -3.45 4.01 3.18
N ASP A 134 -3.82 5.25 3.52
CA ASP A 134 -4.31 5.62 4.85
C ASP A 134 -5.65 4.91 5.16
N SER A 135 -6.53 4.76 4.16
CA SER A 135 -7.81 4.05 4.30
C SER A 135 -7.60 2.55 4.55
N LYS A 136 -6.71 1.90 3.79
CA LYS A 136 -6.37 0.47 3.97
C LYS A 136 -5.69 0.22 5.32
N LEU A 137 -4.84 1.14 5.77
CA LEU A 137 -4.20 1.05 7.08
C LEU A 137 -5.22 1.18 8.23
N THR A 138 -6.18 2.08 8.09
CA THR A 138 -7.27 2.26 9.06
C THR A 138 -8.19 1.05 9.11
N ASP A 139 -8.57 0.50 7.95
CA ASP A 139 -9.40 -0.72 7.86
C ASP A 139 -8.70 -1.92 8.52
N LEU A 140 -7.40 -2.12 8.26
CA LEU A 140 -6.62 -3.17 8.91
C LEU A 140 -6.55 -2.96 10.43
N SER A 141 -6.35 -1.71 10.88
CA SER A 141 -6.31 -1.38 12.31
C SER A 141 -7.63 -1.67 13.02
N ASN A 142 -8.77 -1.47 12.34
CA ASN A 142 -10.09 -1.77 12.90
C ASN A 142 -10.42 -3.28 12.93
N LYS A 143 -9.76 -4.09 12.09
CA LYS A 143 -9.99 -5.54 12.00
C LYS A 143 -9.12 -6.36 12.96
N VAL A 144 -8.07 -5.77 13.51
CA VAL A 144 -7.07 -6.48 14.31
C VAL A 144 -7.12 -6.01 15.76
N ILE A 145 -7.12 -6.94 16.72
CA ILE A 145 -6.77 -6.61 18.10
C ILE A 145 -5.25 -6.46 18.16
N ALA A 146 -4.77 -5.23 18.34
CA ALA A 146 -3.34 -4.93 18.29
C ALA A 146 -2.57 -5.64 19.41
N ASN A 147 -1.41 -6.23 19.08
CA ASN A 147 -0.46 -6.72 20.08
C ASN A 147 0.27 -5.51 20.70
N LYS A 148 0.00 -5.24 21.97
CA LYS A 148 0.55 -4.12 22.73
C LYS A 148 1.84 -4.48 23.48
N GLY A 149 2.36 -5.70 23.29
CA GLY A 149 3.62 -6.15 23.88
C GLY A 149 3.48 -6.67 25.31
N GLY A 150 4.59 -6.67 26.04
CA GLY A 150 4.64 -7.12 27.43
C GLY A 150 4.38 -5.98 28.42
N LEU A 151 3.59 -6.24 29.47
CA LEU A 151 3.46 -5.32 30.59
C LEU A 151 4.73 -5.33 31.45
N ALA A 152 5.13 -4.16 31.93
CA ALA A 152 6.31 -3.99 32.76
C ALA A 152 5.98 -4.16 34.25
N SER A 153 7.00 -4.45 35.08
CA SER A 153 6.84 -4.37 36.54
C SER A 153 6.46 -2.94 36.96
N GLY A 154 5.61 -2.82 37.97
CA GLY A 154 4.94 -1.60 38.41
C GLY A 154 3.66 -1.27 37.63
N THR A 155 3.27 -2.06 36.62
CA THR A 155 2.05 -1.78 35.85
C THR A 155 0.81 -2.02 36.71
N ASP A 156 -0.12 -1.07 36.64
CA ASP A 156 -1.45 -1.17 37.22
C ASP A 156 -2.47 -1.60 36.17
N LEU A 157 -3.10 -2.75 36.34
CA LEU A 157 -4.11 -3.25 35.42
C LEU A 157 -5.36 -2.36 35.33
N ASP A 158 -5.62 -1.50 36.31
CA ASP A 158 -6.72 -0.53 36.24
C ASP A 158 -6.47 0.56 35.20
N ASN A 159 -5.19 0.82 34.90
CA ASN A 159 -4.77 1.80 33.91
C ASN A 159 -4.58 1.19 32.51
N VAL A 160 -4.62 -0.14 32.37
CA VAL A 160 -4.47 -0.83 31.07
C VAL A 160 -5.81 -0.87 30.33
N ILE A 161 -6.22 0.27 29.80
CA ILE A 161 -7.55 0.48 29.19
C ILE A 161 -7.52 0.57 27.66
N ASP A 162 -6.32 0.67 27.09
CA ASP A 162 -6.10 0.71 25.66
C ASP A 162 -6.47 -0.63 25.02
N ILE A 163 -7.31 -0.60 23.99
CA ILE A 163 -7.75 -1.78 23.24
C ILE A 163 -6.53 -2.50 22.66
N GLY A 164 -6.45 -3.80 22.87
CA GLY A 164 -5.34 -4.64 22.42
C GLY A 164 -5.10 -5.84 23.31
N THR A 165 -4.10 -6.64 22.94
CA THR A 165 -3.65 -7.80 23.69
C THR A 165 -2.27 -7.54 24.27
N TYR A 166 -2.11 -7.81 25.56
CA TYR A 166 -0.89 -7.63 26.33
C TYR A 166 -0.41 -8.97 26.89
N ARG A 167 0.91 -9.10 27.05
CA ARG A 167 1.55 -10.26 27.67
C ARG A 167 1.99 -9.92 29.08
N ILE A 168 1.74 -10.83 30.02
CA ILE A 168 2.29 -10.77 31.38
C ILE A 168 3.18 -12.00 31.52
N GLY A 169 4.49 -11.79 31.69
CA GLY A 169 5.46 -12.88 31.70
C GLY A 169 6.29 -12.86 32.98
N GLY A 170 5.97 -13.72 33.93
CA GLY A 170 6.79 -13.94 35.12
C GLY A 170 6.71 -12.84 36.17
N LEU A 171 5.66 -12.02 36.18
CA LEU A 171 5.47 -10.94 37.16
C LEU A 171 4.70 -11.43 38.39
N THR A 172 5.07 -10.95 39.58
CA THR A 172 4.38 -11.29 40.83
C THR A 172 3.11 -10.45 40.99
N GLY A 173 1.94 -11.10 41.04
CA GLY A 173 0.66 -10.44 41.25
C GLY A 173 0.60 -9.69 42.58
N GLY A 174 0.08 -8.46 42.57
CA GLY A 174 0.00 -7.59 43.75
C GLY A 174 1.33 -6.92 44.13
N THR A 175 2.44 -7.23 43.47
CA THR A 175 3.76 -6.61 43.72
C THR A 175 4.32 -5.98 42.44
N ASP A 176 4.63 -6.81 41.43
CA ASP A 176 5.13 -6.34 40.14
C ASP A 176 3.99 -5.92 39.21
N ILE A 177 2.82 -6.52 39.35
CA ILE A 177 1.64 -6.19 38.58
C ILE A 177 0.46 -6.05 39.53
N ILE A 178 -0.12 -4.86 39.62
CA ILE A 178 -1.13 -4.53 40.65
C ILE A 178 -2.55 -4.56 40.07
N ASN A 179 -3.55 -4.63 40.96
CA ASN A 179 -4.97 -4.81 40.62
C ASN A 179 -5.26 -6.08 39.80
N VAL A 180 -4.54 -7.17 40.11
CA VAL A 180 -4.82 -8.52 39.61
C VAL A 180 -6.00 -9.18 40.35
N PRO A 181 -6.54 -10.31 39.85
CA PRO A 181 -7.47 -11.12 40.62
C PRO A 181 -6.91 -11.43 42.02
N SER A 182 -7.74 -11.32 43.06
CA SER A 182 -7.29 -11.42 44.46
C SER A 182 -6.56 -12.73 44.77
N GLU A 183 -7.03 -13.85 44.21
CA GLU A 183 -6.41 -15.18 44.34
C GLU A 183 -5.05 -15.31 43.61
N ARG A 184 -4.66 -14.33 42.81
CA ARG A 184 -3.37 -14.26 42.12
C ARG A 184 -2.35 -13.36 42.80
N SER A 185 -2.75 -12.65 43.86
CA SER A 185 -1.82 -11.88 44.67
C SER A 185 -0.76 -12.80 45.29
N GLY A 186 0.51 -12.40 45.22
CA GLY A 186 1.66 -13.17 45.67
C GLY A 186 2.08 -14.34 44.76
N THR A 187 1.42 -14.54 43.61
CA THR A 187 1.76 -15.62 42.67
C THR A 187 2.49 -15.07 41.44
N THR A 188 3.35 -15.87 40.82
CA THR A 188 3.93 -15.55 39.51
C THR A 188 2.89 -15.73 38.42
N ILE A 189 2.67 -14.70 37.62
CA ILE A 189 1.65 -14.67 36.57
C ILE A 189 2.31 -14.81 35.20
N TYR A 190 1.86 -15.82 34.44
CA TYR A 190 2.04 -15.94 33.00
C TYR A 190 0.67 -15.86 32.35
N ALA A 191 0.40 -14.79 31.61
CA ALA A 191 -0.95 -14.53 31.12
C ALA A 191 -0.98 -13.71 29.82
N TYR A 192 -2.11 -13.80 29.12
CA TYR A 192 -2.54 -12.75 28.19
C TYR A 192 -3.66 -11.94 28.81
N LEU A 193 -3.58 -10.61 28.68
CA LEU A 193 -4.67 -9.69 28.96
C LEU A 193 -5.18 -9.17 27.63
N THR A 194 -6.46 -9.39 27.34
CA THR A 194 -7.15 -8.78 26.20
C THR A 194 -8.05 -7.67 26.71
N VAL A 195 -7.89 -6.49 26.13
CA VAL A 195 -8.73 -5.32 26.38
C VAL A 195 -9.54 -5.04 25.13
N SER A 196 -10.86 -5.03 25.26
CA SER A 196 -11.81 -4.81 24.16
C SER A 196 -12.89 -3.79 24.54
N GLY A 197 -13.61 -3.28 23.54
CA GLY A 197 -14.68 -2.29 23.73
C GLY A 197 -14.34 -0.94 23.10
N THR A 198 -14.62 0.14 23.81
CA THR A 198 -14.37 1.54 23.41
C THR A 198 -13.58 2.26 24.50
N THR A 199 -13.12 3.48 24.24
CA THR A 199 -12.40 4.29 25.23
C THR A 199 -13.19 4.55 26.52
N THR A 200 -14.53 4.52 26.47
CA THR A 200 -15.43 4.76 27.62
C THR A 200 -16.07 3.49 28.17
N SER A 201 -15.96 2.35 27.47
CA SER A 201 -16.50 1.07 27.95
C SER A 201 -15.54 -0.03 27.58
N VAL A 202 -14.78 -0.52 28.56
CA VAL A 202 -13.77 -1.55 28.33
C VAL A 202 -14.13 -2.83 29.06
N VAL A 203 -13.81 -3.95 28.43
CA VAL A 203 -13.78 -5.28 29.01
C VAL A 203 -12.33 -5.73 29.05
N GLN A 204 -11.90 -6.23 30.19
CA GLN A 204 -10.63 -6.90 30.35
C GLN A 204 -10.88 -8.38 30.54
N GLU A 205 -10.21 -9.20 29.73
CA GLU A 205 -10.16 -10.65 29.89
C GLU A 205 -8.71 -11.07 30.13
N LEU A 206 -8.45 -11.71 31.26
CA LEU A 206 -7.14 -12.18 31.68
C LEU A 206 -7.13 -13.71 31.64
N ILE A 207 -6.32 -14.28 30.76
CA ILE A 207 -6.12 -15.73 30.64
C ILE A 207 -4.79 -16.07 31.29
N VAL A 208 -4.84 -16.64 32.48
CA VAL A 208 -3.65 -17.04 33.25
C VAL A 208 -3.33 -18.51 32.97
N TYR A 209 -2.13 -18.78 32.50
CA TYR A 209 -1.61 -20.13 32.30
C TYR A 209 -1.05 -20.67 33.61
N ASP A 210 -1.57 -21.80 34.05
CA ASP A 210 -1.04 -22.54 35.19
C ASP A 210 -0.40 -23.83 34.68
N SER A 211 0.85 -24.07 35.05
CA SER A 211 1.57 -25.30 34.66
C SER A 211 0.96 -26.59 35.21
N LYS A 212 0.09 -26.51 36.23
CA LYS A 212 -0.47 -27.66 36.95
C LYS A 212 -1.98 -27.83 36.77
N THR A 213 -2.67 -26.85 36.21
CA THR A 213 -4.13 -26.89 36.00
C THR A 213 -4.51 -26.37 34.63
N VAL A 214 -5.78 -26.54 34.25
CA VAL A 214 -6.34 -25.82 33.09
C VAL A 214 -6.15 -24.31 33.28
N SER A 215 -5.90 -23.58 32.18
CA SER A 215 -5.83 -22.13 32.17
C SER A 215 -7.05 -21.52 32.86
N GLN A 216 -6.83 -20.50 33.67
CA GLN A 216 -7.89 -19.83 34.41
C GLN A 216 -8.18 -18.49 33.76
N ILE A 217 -9.47 -18.25 33.50
CA ILE A 217 -9.94 -17.06 32.79
C ILE A 217 -10.61 -16.16 33.82
N TYR A 218 -10.23 -14.89 33.81
CA TYR A 218 -10.84 -13.85 34.61
C TYR A 218 -11.35 -12.75 33.69
N SER A 219 -12.45 -12.12 34.08
CA SER A 219 -12.96 -10.96 33.37
C SER A 219 -13.44 -9.88 34.32
N ARG A 220 -13.36 -8.64 33.86
CA ARG A 220 -13.97 -7.49 34.51
C ARG A 220 -14.30 -6.42 33.47
N SER A 221 -15.16 -5.50 33.83
CA SER A 221 -15.60 -4.46 32.90
C SER A 221 -15.83 -3.15 33.61
N ARG A 222 -15.80 -2.06 32.83
CA ARG A 222 -16.22 -0.73 33.26
C ARG A 222 -17.03 -0.10 32.14
N SER A 223 -18.03 0.72 32.47
CA SER A 223 -18.83 1.45 31.48
C SER A 223 -19.17 2.84 32.00
N GLY A 224 -18.94 3.88 31.19
CA GLY A 224 -19.25 5.27 31.51
C GLY A 224 -18.08 6.22 31.26
N SER A 225 -18.24 7.52 31.57
CA SER A 225 -17.20 8.54 31.37
C SER A 225 -16.18 8.62 32.52
N THR A 226 -16.53 8.16 33.72
CA THR A 226 -15.63 8.01 34.90
C THR A 226 -15.78 6.65 35.58
N PRO A 227 -15.63 5.52 34.86
CA PRO A 227 -16.03 4.24 35.40
C PRO A 227 -14.85 3.56 36.12
N THR A 228 -15.10 3.11 37.35
CA THR A 228 -14.24 2.16 38.05
C THR A 228 -14.43 0.77 37.45
N LEU A 229 -13.35 -0.02 37.39
CA LEU A 229 -13.46 -1.42 36.97
C LEU A 229 -14.21 -2.21 38.03
N SER A 230 -15.09 -3.11 37.57
CA SER A 230 -15.68 -4.11 38.45
C SER A 230 -14.56 -4.97 39.08
N PRO A 231 -14.83 -5.63 40.22
CA PRO A 231 -13.98 -6.70 40.69
C PRO A 231 -13.76 -7.76 39.59
N TRP A 232 -12.62 -8.44 39.64
CA TRP A 232 -12.36 -9.60 38.78
C TRP A 232 -13.34 -10.72 39.10
N SER A 233 -14.01 -11.21 38.06
CA SER A 233 -14.81 -12.43 38.09
C SER A 233 -14.01 -13.57 37.46
N LYS A 234 -14.08 -14.76 38.04
CA LYS A 234 -13.43 -15.96 37.49
C LYS A 234 -14.44 -16.79 36.72
N THR A 235 -14.11 -17.17 35.49
CA THR A 235 -14.95 -18.06 34.70
C THR A 235 -14.95 -19.46 35.29
N VAL A 236 -16.16 -20.02 35.48
CA VAL A 236 -16.35 -21.42 35.87
C VAL A 236 -16.68 -22.22 34.62
N MET A 237 -15.78 -23.12 34.23
CA MET A 237 -15.93 -23.96 33.03
C MET A 237 -16.59 -25.28 33.39
N ALA A 238 -17.53 -25.74 32.55
CA ALA A 238 -18.05 -27.10 32.62
C ALA A 238 -17.05 -28.11 32.05
N ASP A 239 -17.17 -29.38 32.43
CA ASP A 239 -16.50 -30.49 31.74
C ASP A 239 -17.16 -30.77 30.37
N ASP A 240 -16.59 -31.69 29.59
CA ASP A 240 -17.10 -32.06 28.26
C ASP A 240 -18.53 -32.61 28.29
N SER A 241 -19.03 -33.02 29.47
CA SER A 241 -20.42 -33.46 29.68
C SER A 241 -21.36 -32.33 30.08
N GLY A 242 -20.86 -31.09 30.18
CA GLY A 242 -21.62 -29.91 30.60
C GLY A 242 -21.79 -29.79 32.12
N LYS A 243 -21.06 -30.56 32.92
CA LYS A 243 -21.17 -30.54 34.39
C LYS A 243 -20.15 -29.59 35.02
N VAL A 244 -20.56 -28.95 36.10
CA VAL A 244 -19.70 -28.08 36.92
C VAL A 244 -19.60 -28.66 38.33
N THR A 245 -18.38 -28.85 38.81
CA THR A 245 -18.12 -29.23 40.21
C THR A 245 -17.71 -27.99 41.01
N VAL A 246 -18.47 -27.66 42.06
CA VAL A 246 -18.19 -26.53 42.96
C VAL A 246 -17.95 -27.03 44.38
N LYS A 247 -17.13 -26.31 45.16
CA LYS A 247 -16.89 -26.62 46.58
C LYS A 247 -18.05 -26.17 47.47
N ALA A 248 -18.65 -25.03 47.14
CA ALA A 248 -19.80 -24.46 47.82
C ALA A 248 -20.68 -23.75 46.79
N LEU A 249 -21.99 -23.74 47.02
CA LEU A 249 -22.98 -23.07 46.19
C LEU A 249 -23.86 -22.21 47.09
N GLU A 250 -23.86 -20.90 46.86
CA GLU A 250 -24.77 -19.95 47.48
C GLU A 250 -25.72 -19.42 46.41
N ILE A 251 -27.01 -19.38 46.71
CA ILE A 251 -28.05 -18.92 45.79
C ILE A 251 -28.80 -17.80 46.50
N THR A 252 -28.59 -16.57 46.04
CA THR A 252 -29.17 -15.36 46.66
C THR A 252 -30.62 -15.10 46.27
N ASN A 253 -31.15 -15.89 45.33
CA ASN A 253 -32.53 -15.82 44.87
C ASN A 253 -33.08 -17.24 44.63
N THR A 254 -33.64 -17.53 43.45
CA THR A 254 -34.36 -18.78 43.17
C THR A 254 -33.51 -19.74 42.34
N LEU A 255 -33.42 -21.00 42.79
CA LEU A 255 -32.90 -22.09 41.98
C LEU A 255 -34.03 -22.73 41.16
N LYS A 256 -34.03 -22.53 39.85
CA LYS A 256 -34.93 -23.25 38.95
C LYS A 256 -34.38 -24.64 38.68
N ARG A 257 -35.19 -25.67 38.93
CA ARG A 257 -34.87 -27.08 38.66
C ARG A 257 -35.89 -27.63 37.67
N LYS A 258 -35.51 -28.67 36.91
CA LYS A 258 -36.44 -29.38 36.04
C LYS A 258 -37.61 -29.92 36.88
N GLU A 259 -38.82 -29.58 36.48
CA GLU A 259 -40.07 -29.96 37.15
C GLU A 259 -41.02 -30.63 36.16
N VAL A 260 -41.66 -31.73 36.59
CA VAL A 260 -42.68 -32.45 35.81
C VAL A 260 -43.75 -32.99 36.74
N SER A 261 -45.01 -32.97 36.28
CA SER A 261 -46.15 -33.51 37.03
C SER A 261 -46.87 -34.58 36.21
N LYS A 262 -47.37 -35.62 36.89
CA LYS A 262 -48.17 -36.66 36.25
C LYS A 262 -49.28 -37.15 37.18
N SER A 263 -50.52 -37.09 36.70
CA SER A 263 -51.66 -37.73 37.35
C SER A 263 -51.83 -39.17 36.84
N PHE A 264 -52.19 -40.09 37.72
CA PHE A 264 -52.45 -41.49 37.41
C PHE A 264 -53.45 -42.10 38.40
N PRO A 265 -54.17 -43.16 38.02
CA PRO A 265 -55.06 -43.86 38.95
C PRO A 265 -54.25 -44.61 40.01
N PHE A 266 -54.76 -44.61 41.24
CA PHE A 266 -54.13 -45.19 42.43
C PHE A 266 -54.92 -46.41 42.97
N GLY A 267 -55.83 -46.93 42.16
CA GLY A 267 -56.70 -48.05 42.50
C GLY A 267 -58.06 -47.65 43.04
N TYR A 268 -59.06 -48.46 42.71
CA TYR A 268 -60.43 -48.37 43.23
C TYR A 268 -61.16 -47.02 42.99
N GLY A 269 -60.72 -46.21 42.04
CA GLY A 269 -61.27 -44.87 41.78
C GLY A 269 -60.55 -43.73 42.51
N ILE A 270 -59.53 -44.06 43.30
CA ILE A 270 -58.60 -43.09 43.89
C ILE A 270 -57.62 -42.64 42.81
N GLN A 271 -57.25 -41.36 42.82
CA GLN A 271 -56.28 -40.75 41.92
C GLN A 271 -55.04 -40.31 42.71
N ALA A 272 -53.90 -40.29 42.04
CA ALA A 272 -52.70 -39.66 42.56
C ALA A 272 -52.09 -38.70 41.53
N THR A 273 -51.48 -37.62 42.01
CA THR A 273 -50.67 -36.71 41.21
C THR A 273 -49.27 -36.68 41.81
N ALA A 274 -48.26 -37.02 41.01
CA ALA A 274 -46.86 -36.95 41.41
C ALA A 274 -46.19 -35.75 40.74
N GLU A 275 -45.71 -34.82 41.56
CA GLU A 275 -44.90 -33.67 41.16
C GLU A 275 -43.43 -33.97 41.47
N ARG A 276 -42.57 -33.92 40.46
CA ARG A 276 -41.14 -34.24 40.56
C ARG A 276 -40.29 -32.99 40.37
N VAL A 277 -39.41 -32.72 41.34
CA VAL A 277 -38.37 -31.67 41.27
C VAL A 277 -37.01 -32.30 41.56
N GLY A 278 -36.22 -32.51 40.50
CA GLY A 278 -35.01 -33.33 40.59
C GLY A 278 -35.31 -34.77 41.03
N GLU A 279 -34.74 -35.22 42.14
CA GLU A 279 -34.95 -36.55 42.74
C GLU A 279 -36.12 -36.56 43.74
N PHE A 280 -36.68 -35.40 44.08
CA PHE A 280 -37.75 -35.29 45.07
C PHE A 280 -39.12 -35.40 44.40
N ILE A 281 -40.00 -36.22 44.97
CA ILE A 281 -41.39 -36.40 44.54
C ILE A 281 -42.31 -35.93 45.66
N THR A 282 -43.31 -35.13 45.30
CA THR A 282 -44.51 -34.89 46.10
C THR A 282 -45.66 -35.65 45.47
N LEU A 283 -46.19 -36.65 46.18
CA LEU A 283 -47.33 -37.46 45.78
C LEU A 283 -48.58 -37.00 46.52
N THR A 284 -49.54 -36.48 45.78
CA THR A 284 -50.85 -36.08 46.29
C THR A 284 -51.88 -37.13 45.92
N ILE A 285 -52.49 -37.78 46.93
CA ILE A 285 -53.54 -38.79 46.78
C ILE A 285 -54.89 -38.15 47.06
N SER A 286 -55.86 -38.36 46.17
CA SER A 286 -57.21 -37.81 46.29
C SER A 286 -58.26 -38.69 45.62
N GLY A 287 -59.54 -38.43 45.87
CA GLY A 287 -60.67 -39.19 45.33
C GLY A 287 -61.32 -40.10 46.37
N ASN A 288 -62.39 -40.77 45.95
CA ASN A 288 -63.09 -41.76 46.74
C ASN A 288 -62.87 -43.16 46.15
N ASN A 289 -62.93 -44.19 46.98
CA ASN A 289 -62.99 -45.56 46.46
C ASN A 289 -64.39 -45.84 45.90
N SER A 290 -64.61 -45.47 44.64
CA SER A 290 -65.88 -45.60 43.92
C SER A 290 -66.06 -46.95 43.23
N ALA A 291 -64.97 -47.70 43.00
CA ALA A 291 -65.03 -49.01 42.33
C ALA A 291 -65.31 -50.19 43.28
N GLY A 292 -65.44 -49.95 44.59
CA GLY A 292 -65.74 -50.99 45.57
C GLY A 292 -65.08 -50.77 46.93
N ALA A 293 -65.39 -51.67 47.87
CA ALA A 293 -64.64 -51.77 49.12
C ALA A 293 -63.20 -52.23 48.85
N ILE A 294 -62.23 -51.69 49.58
CA ILE A 294 -60.81 -52.06 49.45
C ILE A 294 -60.46 -53.07 50.54
N PRO A 295 -60.20 -54.35 50.23
CA PRO A 295 -59.82 -55.34 51.23
C PRO A 295 -58.42 -55.08 51.81
N SER A 296 -58.22 -55.47 53.08
CA SER A 296 -56.88 -55.50 53.67
C SER A 296 -55.92 -56.38 52.86
N GLY A 297 -54.70 -55.90 52.62
CA GLY A 297 -53.68 -56.60 51.84
C GLY A 297 -53.87 -56.56 50.32
N LYS A 298 -54.85 -55.80 49.80
CA LYS A 298 -55.10 -55.72 48.35
C LYS A 298 -53.93 -55.08 47.62
N LEU A 299 -53.29 -55.83 46.73
CA LEU A 299 -52.41 -55.31 45.70
C LEU A 299 -53.26 -54.66 44.60
N MET A 300 -53.02 -53.37 44.33
CA MET A 300 -53.70 -52.64 43.25
C MET A 300 -53.21 -53.11 41.88
N ASP A 301 -54.07 -52.99 40.88
CA ASP A 301 -53.74 -53.35 39.50
C ASP A 301 -52.88 -52.25 38.86
N GLU A 302 -53.00 -51.02 39.36
CA GLU A 302 -52.21 -49.87 38.98
C GLU A 302 -50.82 -49.85 39.62
N THR A 303 -49.90 -49.16 38.95
CA THR A 303 -48.53 -48.96 39.43
C THR A 303 -48.13 -47.49 39.32
N ILE A 304 -47.19 -47.08 40.16
CA ILE A 304 -46.56 -45.77 40.02
C ILE A 304 -45.77 -45.76 38.70
N PRO A 305 -45.98 -44.75 37.82
CA PRO A 305 -45.28 -44.66 36.55
C PRO A 305 -43.75 -44.62 36.72
N VAL A 306 -43.03 -45.25 35.77
CA VAL A 306 -41.55 -45.16 35.69
C VAL A 306 -41.14 -43.69 35.64
N GLY A 307 -40.10 -43.33 36.39
CA GLY A 307 -39.69 -41.93 36.58
C GLY A 307 -40.32 -41.26 37.81
N TYR A 308 -41.31 -41.91 38.45
CA TYR A 308 -41.89 -41.44 39.71
C TYR A 308 -41.80 -42.50 40.81
N ARG A 309 -41.26 -43.70 40.54
CA ARG A 309 -41.19 -44.78 41.54
C ARG A 309 -40.21 -44.42 42.66
N PRO A 310 -40.51 -44.76 43.91
CA PRO A 310 -39.62 -44.45 45.02
C PRO A 310 -38.30 -45.25 44.92
N ARG A 311 -37.22 -44.74 45.52
CA ARG A 311 -35.93 -45.47 45.60
C ARG A 311 -35.98 -46.68 46.55
N GLY A 312 -36.94 -46.69 47.48
CA GLY A 312 -37.16 -47.76 48.45
C GLY A 312 -38.65 -47.97 48.70
N ASN A 313 -38.99 -48.80 49.68
CA ASN A 313 -40.37 -49.05 50.04
C ASN A 313 -40.86 -48.01 51.06
N TYR A 314 -42.05 -47.45 50.83
CA TYR A 314 -42.64 -46.42 51.68
C TYR A 314 -44.06 -46.81 52.10
N SER A 315 -44.32 -46.79 53.41
CA SER A 315 -45.67 -46.88 53.94
C SER A 315 -46.27 -45.48 54.02
N LEU A 316 -47.39 -45.28 53.36
CA LEU A 316 -48.12 -44.03 53.23
C LEU A 316 -49.34 -44.09 54.14
N ASN A 317 -49.35 -43.30 55.21
CA ASN A 317 -50.58 -43.10 55.97
C ASN A 317 -51.47 -42.11 55.22
N VAL A 318 -52.70 -42.50 54.94
CA VAL A 318 -53.65 -41.71 54.13
C VAL A 318 -54.90 -41.46 54.96
N ALA A 319 -55.35 -40.21 55.01
CA ALA A 319 -56.60 -39.89 55.68
C ALA A 319 -57.76 -40.46 54.86
N CYS A 320 -58.70 -41.11 55.53
CA CYS A 320 -59.89 -41.68 54.91
C CYS A 320 -61.13 -41.27 55.70
N SER A 321 -62.15 -40.69 55.06
CA SER A 321 -63.31 -40.10 55.76
C SER A 321 -64.15 -41.09 56.56
N ASN A 322 -64.10 -42.39 56.24
CA ASN A 322 -64.89 -43.43 56.88
C ASN A 322 -64.05 -44.42 57.70
N GLN A 323 -62.76 -44.15 57.93
CA GLN A 323 -61.89 -45.04 58.71
C GLN A 323 -60.74 -44.29 59.39
N ALA A 324 -60.45 -44.67 60.64
CA ALA A 324 -59.40 -44.03 61.45
C ALA A 324 -57.97 -44.31 60.95
N PHE A 325 -57.74 -45.45 60.28
CA PHE A 325 -56.43 -45.86 59.79
C PHE A 325 -56.54 -46.43 58.37
N ALA A 326 -56.02 -45.71 57.38
CA ALA A 326 -55.83 -46.22 56.02
C ALA A 326 -54.36 -46.03 55.63
N ALA A 327 -53.76 -47.07 55.07
CA ALA A 327 -52.36 -47.03 54.69
C ALA A 327 -52.11 -47.79 53.39
N PHE A 328 -51.17 -47.28 52.60
CA PHE A 328 -50.68 -47.91 51.37
C PHE A 328 -49.19 -48.16 51.47
N LEU A 329 -48.74 -49.35 51.14
CA LEU A 329 -47.34 -49.64 50.89
C LEU A 329 -47.06 -49.43 49.40
N ILE A 330 -46.19 -48.47 49.08
CA ILE A 330 -45.61 -48.32 47.75
C ILE A 330 -44.19 -48.88 47.76
N THR A 331 -43.80 -49.58 46.70
CA THR A 331 -42.50 -50.26 46.63
C THR A 331 -41.68 -49.75 45.46
N TYR A 332 -40.37 -50.02 45.49
CA TYR A 332 -39.41 -49.49 44.50
C TYR A 332 -39.73 -49.91 43.05
N ASP A 333 -40.42 -51.04 42.86
CA ASP A 333 -40.87 -51.51 41.54
C ASP A 333 -42.17 -50.84 41.06
N GLY A 334 -42.75 -49.95 41.88
CA GLY A 334 -43.95 -49.17 41.59
C GLY A 334 -45.26 -49.82 42.02
N LYS A 335 -45.24 -51.00 42.64
CA LYS A 335 -46.47 -51.64 43.14
C LYS A 335 -47.06 -50.87 44.31
N ILE A 336 -48.39 -50.85 44.35
CA ILE A 336 -49.22 -50.18 45.36
C ILE A 336 -50.04 -51.25 46.09
N THR A 337 -49.85 -51.40 47.39
CA THR A 337 -50.60 -52.38 48.22
C THR A 337 -51.33 -51.66 49.34
N TYR A 338 -52.62 -51.90 49.50
CA TYR A 338 -53.37 -51.42 50.66
C TYR A 338 -53.07 -52.29 51.87
N VAL A 339 -52.59 -51.69 52.96
CA VAL A 339 -52.12 -52.40 54.18
C VAL A 339 -52.92 -52.01 55.44
N GLY A 340 -54.01 -51.25 55.29
CA GLY A 340 -54.94 -50.96 56.37
C GLY A 340 -56.03 -52.02 56.54
N ASN A 341 -56.99 -51.76 57.44
CA ASN A 341 -58.20 -52.58 57.57
C ASN A 341 -59.14 -52.33 56.39
N THR A 342 -59.96 -53.32 56.03
CA THR A 342 -60.89 -53.20 54.88
C THR A 342 -61.73 -51.93 54.94
N VAL A 343 -61.65 -51.11 53.89
CA VAL A 343 -62.39 -49.83 53.77
C VAL A 343 -63.67 -50.05 52.99
N ALA A 344 -64.81 -49.64 53.54
CA ALA A 344 -66.08 -49.66 52.81
C ALA A 344 -66.06 -48.72 51.59
N ILE A 345 -66.90 -48.99 50.59
CA ILE A 345 -67.04 -48.13 49.40
C ILE A 345 -67.39 -46.68 49.82
N ASN A 346 -67.00 -45.70 49.00
CA ASN A 346 -67.23 -44.26 49.22
C ASN A 346 -66.47 -43.62 50.39
N GLY A 347 -65.38 -44.22 50.85
CA GLY A 347 -64.35 -43.57 51.67
C GLY A 347 -63.57 -42.55 50.84
N ASN A 348 -63.45 -41.33 51.35
CA ASN A 348 -62.75 -40.23 50.69
C ASN A 348 -61.29 -40.18 51.18
N PHE A 349 -60.34 -40.37 50.28
CA PHE A 349 -58.91 -40.46 50.57
C PHE A 349 -58.22 -39.12 50.32
N ARG A 350 -57.38 -38.67 51.24
CA ARG A 350 -56.53 -37.47 51.08
C ARG A 350 -55.18 -37.69 51.74
N ALA A 351 -54.11 -37.43 50.99
CA ALA A 351 -52.77 -37.34 51.54
C ALA A 351 -51.83 -36.56 50.63
N THR A 352 -50.79 -35.98 51.23
CA THR A 352 -49.62 -35.48 50.52
C THR A 352 -48.40 -36.12 51.18
N ILE A 353 -47.66 -36.91 50.42
CA ILE A 353 -46.45 -37.58 50.91
C ILE A 353 -45.27 -37.20 50.01
N SER A 354 -44.08 -37.09 50.59
CA SER A 354 -42.86 -36.89 49.85
C SER A 354 -41.91 -38.08 49.95
N TYR A 355 -41.22 -38.39 48.85
CA TYR A 355 -40.16 -39.40 48.81
C TYR A 355 -39.12 -39.08 47.74
N ILE A 356 -38.00 -39.82 47.78
CA ILE A 356 -36.93 -39.70 46.80
C ILE A 356 -37.06 -40.81 45.76
N THR A 357 -36.99 -40.46 44.47
CA THR A 357 -36.90 -41.42 43.37
C THR A 357 -35.44 -41.68 43.00
N GLY A 358 -35.13 -42.94 42.67
CA GLY A 358 -33.85 -43.33 42.06
C GLY A 358 -33.95 -43.51 40.55
N ASN A 359 -35.09 -43.21 39.93
CA ASN A 359 -35.28 -43.36 38.49
C ASN A 359 -34.74 -42.15 37.74
N ASP A 360 -34.31 -42.38 36.51
CA ASP A 360 -34.00 -41.30 35.57
C ASP A 360 -35.19 -40.36 35.40
N PHE A 361 -34.89 -39.10 35.06
CA PHE A 361 -35.93 -38.11 34.80
C PHE A 361 -36.78 -38.57 33.62
N PRO A 362 -38.13 -38.59 33.71
CA PRO A 362 -38.96 -39.02 32.59
C PRO A 362 -38.66 -38.17 31.34
N ALA A 363 -38.71 -38.82 30.18
CA ALA A 363 -38.62 -38.13 28.89
C ALA A 363 -39.76 -37.11 28.81
N SER A 364 -39.43 -35.89 28.36
CA SER A 364 -40.36 -34.77 28.18
C SER A 364 -41.39 -35.07 27.11
#